data_AF-A0A4R4MBP4-F1
#
_entry.id   AF-A0A4R4MBP4-F1
#
_cell.length_a   1.000
_cell.length_b   1.000
_cell.length_c   1.000
_cell.angle_alpha   90.00
_cell.angle_beta   90.00
_cell.angle_gamma   90.00
#
_symmetry.space_group_name_H-M   'P 1'
#
loop_
_entity.id
_entity.type
_entity.pdbx_description
1 polymer ?
#
loop_
_entity_poly.entity_id
_entity_poly.type
_entity_poly.pdbx_seq_one_letter_code
_entity_poly.pdbx_strand_id
1 'polypeptide(L)'
;MPIGIPVPLPVVQIAATSLDQTEQTRDMIRGMLSESPAEHVYGLDIGKERIQFLDGRPGRIEPVASSSRGLEGARPTFVICDETHHWVSSNGGPTVFETLQRNADKTMADGSRLMQTTNAFNPNEESVAQRTYEKFLQDFPELLYDCREGAPVEDLTDSEAVLAALRDAYGDSYWAPVTGLVSKATDPLTPKAVFYRFYCNQIMESADNWIDKYTWESLFDRNDPIKPGDQIAIGFDGSLRSDSTAIVGCRLRDGKLFLIHIQEKDERDEDWQVNPFLVDRAMRLANETYKVEWVYCDPNQWQNQIGFWSLDFKELDKEGRDIVFEFPPQRVKQMAAAIERFHTAVLLGNEICHDGDKILRQHITNAVTFEVPQGVLITKESKGSKKKIDAAMAAVLAYAARGEAIADGRMKIRRKARMRTY
;
A
#
# COMPACT_ATOMS: atom_id res chain seq x y z
N MET A 1 -1.92 -32.09 31.29
CA MET A 1 -1.85 -31.72 29.85
C MET A 1 -3.06 -32.31 29.16
N PRO A 2 -3.71 -31.59 28.24
CA PRO A 2 -4.70 -32.21 27.36
C PRO A 2 -4.06 -33.40 26.62
N ILE A 3 -4.75 -34.53 26.59
CA ILE A 3 -4.30 -35.75 25.90
C ILE A 3 -5.02 -35.77 24.55
N GLY A 4 -4.27 -35.79 23.45
CA GLY A 4 -4.85 -35.89 22.11
C GLY A 4 -5.57 -37.23 21.93
N ILE A 5 -6.79 -37.19 21.38
CA ILE A 5 -7.60 -38.38 21.09
C ILE A 5 -7.68 -38.53 19.57
N PRO A 6 -7.42 -39.73 19.01
CA PRO A 6 -7.59 -39.97 17.58
C PRO A 6 -9.02 -39.70 17.12
N VAL A 7 -9.17 -38.99 16.00
CA VAL A 7 -10.46 -38.82 15.32
C VAL A 7 -10.61 -39.89 14.23
N PRO A 8 -11.83 -40.43 13.98
CA PRO A 8 -12.03 -41.52 13.02
C PRO A 8 -11.69 -41.16 11.56
N LEU A 9 -11.85 -39.89 11.17
CA LEU A 9 -11.58 -39.39 9.82
C LEU A 9 -10.81 -38.05 9.92
N PRO A 10 -9.49 -38.07 10.09
CA PRO A 10 -8.71 -36.84 10.20
C PRO A 10 -8.61 -36.16 8.83
N VAL A 11 -9.17 -34.96 8.71
CA VAL A 11 -9.06 -34.13 7.50
C VAL A 11 -8.51 -32.79 7.93
N VAL A 12 -7.25 -32.54 7.56
CA VAL A 12 -6.54 -31.28 7.85
C VAL A 12 -6.41 -30.48 6.57
N GLN A 13 -6.85 -29.23 6.60
CA GLN A 13 -6.79 -28.32 5.45
C GLN A 13 -5.86 -27.16 5.74
N ILE A 14 -4.90 -26.92 4.85
CA ILE A 14 -3.99 -25.77 4.89
C ILE A 14 -4.51 -24.77 3.86
N ALA A 15 -5.05 -23.64 4.33
CA ALA A 15 -5.69 -22.64 3.52
C ALA A 15 -4.83 -21.39 3.38
N ALA A 16 -4.77 -20.85 2.16
CA ALA A 16 -4.24 -19.52 1.87
C ALA A 16 -5.02 -18.88 0.70
N THR A 17 -4.79 -17.59 0.46
CA THR A 17 -5.41 -16.88 -0.68
C THR A 17 -4.82 -17.33 -2.02
N SER A 18 -3.60 -17.87 -2.04
CA SER A 18 -2.95 -18.51 -3.19
C SER A 18 -2.52 -19.96 -2.88
N LEU A 19 -2.58 -20.86 -3.88
CA LEU A 19 -2.05 -22.23 -3.74
C LEU A 19 -0.54 -22.22 -3.45
N ASP A 20 0.22 -21.34 -4.09
CA ASP A 20 1.67 -21.26 -3.93
C ASP A 20 2.07 -20.93 -2.48
N GLN A 21 1.24 -20.17 -1.75
CA GLN A 21 1.45 -19.88 -0.33
C GLN A 21 1.25 -21.13 0.54
N THR A 22 0.27 -21.97 0.21
CA THR A 22 0.03 -23.21 0.97
C THR A 22 1.18 -24.23 0.84
N GLU A 23 1.99 -24.13 -0.21
CA GLU A 23 3.11 -25.05 -0.44
C GLU A 23 4.21 -24.92 0.59
N GLN A 24 4.52 -23.71 1.07
CA GLN A 24 5.59 -23.49 2.05
C GLN A 24 5.25 -24.19 3.38
N THR A 25 4.05 -23.95 3.90
CA THR A 25 3.57 -24.58 5.13
C THR A 25 3.45 -26.09 4.97
N ARG A 26 2.97 -26.57 3.81
CA ARG A 26 2.94 -28.01 3.50
C ARG A 26 4.34 -28.63 3.50
N ASP A 27 5.31 -28.00 2.84
CA ASP A 27 6.66 -28.57 2.70
C ASP A 27 7.40 -28.59 4.04
N MET A 28 7.16 -27.62 4.92
CA MET A 28 7.62 -27.68 6.31
C MET A 28 7.00 -28.86 7.07
N ILE A 29 5.69 -29.09 6.93
CA ILE A 29 5.03 -30.27 7.53
C ILE A 29 5.64 -31.56 6.98
N ARG A 30 5.88 -31.66 5.67
CA ARG A 30 6.51 -32.83 5.04
C ARG A 30 7.90 -33.09 5.61
N GLY A 31 8.73 -32.04 5.72
CA GLY A 31 10.06 -32.12 6.32
C GLY A 31 9.99 -32.64 7.76
N MET A 32 9.18 -31.99 8.61
CA MET A 32 9.01 -32.39 10.01
C MET A 32 8.52 -33.84 10.17
N LEU A 33 7.57 -34.27 9.33
CA LEU A 33 7.08 -35.64 9.35
C LEU A 33 8.16 -36.64 8.92
N SER A 34 8.88 -36.36 7.83
CA SER A 34 9.93 -37.24 7.29
C SER A 34 11.16 -37.38 8.18
N GLU A 35 11.46 -36.35 8.98
CA GLU A 35 12.57 -36.36 9.94
C GLU A 35 12.14 -36.86 11.34
N SER A 36 10.89 -37.30 11.48
CA SER A 36 10.34 -37.78 12.75
C SER A 36 9.90 -39.25 12.66
N PRO A 37 9.73 -39.95 13.80
CA PRO A 37 9.13 -41.28 13.82
C PRO A 37 7.69 -41.33 13.30
N ALA A 38 7.03 -40.19 13.07
CA ALA A 38 5.61 -40.11 12.74
C ALA A 38 5.25 -40.88 11.46
N GLU A 39 6.12 -40.88 10.45
CA GLU A 39 5.91 -41.64 9.22
C GLU A 39 5.67 -43.13 9.51
N HIS A 40 6.55 -43.74 10.31
CA HIS A 40 6.47 -45.15 10.66
C HIS A 40 5.41 -45.43 11.74
N VAL A 41 5.29 -44.56 12.74
CA VAL A 41 4.36 -44.75 13.88
C VAL A 41 2.90 -44.65 13.43
N TYR A 42 2.60 -43.73 12.52
CA TYR A 42 1.23 -43.52 12.04
C TYR A 42 0.95 -44.14 10.66
N GLY A 43 1.98 -44.71 10.01
CA GLY A 43 1.88 -45.30 8.68
C GLY A 43 1.48 -44.26 7.64
N LEU A 44 2.28 -43.19 7.51
CA LEU A 44 1.99 -42.07 6.61
C LEU A 44 2.66 -42.25 5.26
N ASP A 45 1.96 -41.89 4.20
CA ASP A 45 2.48 -41.63 2.86
C ASP A 45 2.65 -40.11 2.70
N ILE A 46 3.90 -39.65 2.72
CA ILE A 46 4.27 -38.22 2.69
C ILE A 46 4.41 -37.75 1.23
N GLY A 47 3.27 -37.63 0.55
CA GLY A 47 3.20 -37.18 -0.83
C GLY A 47 3.50 -35.69 -1.00
N LYS A 48 3.77 -35.28 -2.26
CA LYS A 48 3.98 -33.87 -2.63
C LYS A 48 2.67 -33.07 -2.61
N GLU A 49 1.57 -33.65 -3.08
CA GLU A 49 0.27 -32.95 -3.15
C GLU A 49 -0.54 -33.06 -1.86
N ARG A 50 -0.43 -34.19 -1.16
CA ARG A 50 -1.16 -34.52 0.06
C ARG A 50 -0.36 -35.49 0.92
N ILE A 51 -0.62 -35.49 2.21
CA ILE A 51 -0.14 -36.52 3.15
C ILE A 51 -1.34 -37.37 3.54
N GLN A 52 -1.20 -38.69 3.50
CA GLN A 52 -2.29 -39.64 3.73
C GLN A 52 -1.79 -40.89 4.46
N PHE A 53 -2.67 -41.85 4.74
CA PHE A 53 -2.25 -43.13 5.30
C PHE A 53 -1.78 -44.11 4.21
N LEU A 54 -0.68 -44.81 4.49
CA LEU A 54 -0.06 -45.78 3.58
C LEU A 54 -0.95 -47.01 3.34
N ASP A 55 -1.78 -47.39 4.32
CA ASP A 55 -2.73 -48.51 4.22
C ASP A 55 -4.01 -48.14 3.44
N GLY A 56 -4.12 -46.90 2.97
CA GLY A 56 -5.26 -46.39 2.21
C GLY A 56 -6.50 -46.09 3.05
N ARG A 57 -6.43 -46.15 4.39
CA ARG A 57 -7.58 -45.77 5.23
C ARG A 57 -7.89 -44.28 5.07
N PRO A 58 -9.16 -43.86 5.24
CA PRO A 58 -9.55 -42.47 5.07
C PRO A 58 -8.82 -41.51 6.04
N GLY A 59 -8.33 -40.40 5.49
CA GLY A 59 -7.72 -39.31 6.25
C GLY A 59 -6.57 -38.67 5.48
N ARG A 60 -6.40 -37.35 5.62
CA ARG A 60 -5.39 -36.61 4.86
C ARG A 60 -5.07 -35.23 5.42
N ILE A 61 -3.90 -34.73 5.04
CA ILE A 61 -3.51 -33.32 5.09
C ILE A 61 -3.44 -32.83 3.65
N GLU A 62 -4.17 -31.77 3.32
CA GLU A 62 -4.23 -31.22 1.96
C GLU A 62 -4.19 -29.68 1.94
N PRO A 63 -3.54 -29.08 0.93
CA PRO A 63 -3.68 -27.64 0.67
C PRO A 63 -5.04 -27.33 0.04
N VAL A 64 -5.62 -26.19 0.41
CA VAL A 64 -6.84 -25.63 -0.18
C VAL A 64 -6.64 -24.14 -0.48
N ALA A 65 -7.18 -23.66 -1.60
CA ALA A 65 -7.08 -22.24 -1.97
C ALA A 65 -8.44 -21.65 -2.32
N SER A 66 -8.50 -20.32 -2.18
CA SER A 66 -9.66 -19.44 -2.42
C SER A 66 -10.41 -19.69 -3.72
N SER A 67 -9.72 -20.11 -4.79
CA SER A 67 -10.26 -20.29 -6.14
C SER A 67 -10.94 -21.65 -6.38
N SER A 68 -10.86 -22.58 -5.42
CA SER A 68 -11.42 -23.92 -5.61
C SER A 68 -12.94 -23.91 -5.40
N ARG A 69 -13.70 -24.09 -6.50
CA ARG A 69 -15.17 -24.29 -6.49
C ARG A 69 -15.64 -25.47 -5.60
N GLY A 70 -14.70 -26.27 -5.08
CA GLY A 70 -14.94 -27.43 -4.20
C GLY A 70 -14.69 -27.18 -2.70
N LEU A 71 -14.48 -25.93 -2.27
CA LEU A 71 -14.34 -25.61 -0.83
C LEU A 71 -15.62 -25.95 -0.06
N GLU A 72 -16.78 -25.71 -0.64
CA GLU A 72 -18.05 -25.94 0.04
C GLU A 72 -18.39 -27.44 0.12
N GLY A 73 -18.64 -27.94 1.33
CA GLY A 73 -19.04 -29.34 1.56
C GLY A 73 -17.99 -30.21 2.24
N ALA A 74 -16.75 -29.72 2.38
CA ALA A 74 -15.73 -30.37 3.20
C ALA A 74 -16.16 -30.45 4.68
N ARG A 75 -15.64 -31.46 5.38
CA ARG A 75 -15.84 -31.71 6.82
C ARG A 75 -14.46 -31.85 7.50
N PRO A 76 -13.64 -30.80 7.54
CA PRO A 76 -12.31 -30.85 8.13
C PRO A 76 -12.38 -31.01 9.64
N THR A 77 -11.45 -31.76 10.22
CA THR A 77 -11.25 -31.83 11.68
C THR A 77 -10.27 -30.75 12.15
N PHE A 78 -9.43 -30.23 11.25
CA PHE A 78 -8.55 -29.10 11.54
C PHE A 78 -8.36 -28.22 10.30
N VAL A 79 -8.41 -26.90 10.48
CA VAL A 79 -8.15 -25.94 9.41
C VAL A 79 -7.07 -24.97 9.86
N ILE A 80 -6.02 -24.83 9.06
CA ILE A 80 -4.97 -23.83 9.23
C ILE A 80 -5.22 -22.75 8.19
N CYS A 81 -5.49 -21.53 8.62
CA CYS A 81 -5.59 -20.36 7.75
C CYS A 81 -4.30 -19.56 7.90
N ASP A 82 -3.46 -19.60 6.87
CA ASP A 82 -2.14 -18.96 6.92
C ASP A 82 -2.16 -17.53 6.37
N GLU A 83 -1.31 -16.68 6.95
CA GLU A 83 -1.16 -15.26 6.62
C GLU A 83 -2.48 -14.47 6.57
N THR A 84 -3.37 -14.63 7.58
CA THR A 84 -4.73 -14.03 7.51
C THR A 84 -4.78 -12.49 7.52
N HIS A 85 -3.67 -11.81 7.81
CA HIS A 85 -3.50 -10.36 7.56
C HIS A 85 -3.59 -9.99 6.08
N HIS A 86 -3.28 -10.90 5.15
CA HIS A 86 -3.41 -10.67 3.71
C HIS A 86 -4.78 -11.04 3.15
N TRP A 87 -5.69 -11.58 3.97
CA TRP A 87 -7.01 -12.01 3.53
C TRP A 87 -7.98 -10.83 3.62
N VAL A 88 -8.10 -10.10 2.52
CA VAL A 88 -8.84 -8.83 2.43
C VAL A 88 -9.95 -8.91 1.41
N SER A 89 -10.87 -7.95 1.42
CA SER A 89 -12.03 -7.95 0.51
C SER A 89 -11.62 -7.98 -0.98
N SER A 90 -10.49 -7.34 -1.34
CA SER A 90 -10.02 -7.28 -2.73
C SER A 90 -9.57 -8.61 -3.32
N ASN A 91 -9.22 -9.60 -2.48
CA ASN A 91 -8.85 -10.96 -2.92
C ASN A 91 -9.86 -12.03 -2.48
N GLY A 92 -11.02 -11.63 -1.94
CA GLY A 92 -12.08 -12.53 -1.50
C GLY A 92 -11.77 -13.29 -0.21
N GLY A 93 -10.70 -12.94 0.52
CA GLY A 93 -10.26 -13.60 1.75
C GLY A 93 -11.37 -13.82 2.79
N PRO A 94 -12.18 -12.79 3.14
CA PRO A 94 -13.29 -12.95 4.09
C PRO A 94 -14.30 -14.05 3.70
N THR A 95 -14.69 -14.11 2.43
CA THR A 95 -15.64 -15.13 1.93
C THR A 95 -15.06 -16.54 2.04
N VAL A 96 -13.76 -16.70 1.78
CA VAL A 96 -13.06 -17.97 1.92
C VAL A 96 -13.00 -18.39 3.38
N PHE A 97 -12.64 -17.47 4.28
CA PHE A 97 -12.58 -17.72 5.71
C PHE A 97 -13.94 -18.15 6.27
N GLU A 98 -15.01 -17.43 5.92
CA GLU A 98 -16.38 -17.80 6.32
C GLU A 98 -16.76 -19.21 5.83
N THR A 99 -16.34 -19.58 4.63
CA THR A 99 -16.61 -20.92 4.07
C THR A 99 -15.85 -22.01 4.83
N LEU A 100 -14.57 -21.78 5.14
CA LEU A 100 -13.75 -22.68 5.93
C LEU A 100 -14.29 -22.85 7.36
N GLN A 101 -14.72 -21.76 7.98
CA GLN A 101 -15.37 -21.77 9.29
C GLN A 101 -16.65 -22.62 9.25
N ARG A 102 -17.57 -22.36 8.32
CA ARG A 102 -18.80 -23.18 8.15
C ARG A 102 -18.51 -24.66 7.93
N ASN A 103 -17.38 -25.00 7.31
CA ASN A 103 -16.99 -26.39 7.11
C ASN A 103 -16.46 -27.03 8.39
N ALA A 104 -15.60 -26.33 9.13
CA ALA A 104 -15.10 -26.79 10.42
C ALA A 104 -16.24 -26.97 11.44
N ASP A 105 -17.25 -26.10 11.41
CA ASP A 105 -18.41 -26.19 12.31
C ASP A 105 -19.19 -27.51 12.15
N LYS A 106 -19.15 -28.15 10.96
CA LYS A 106 -19.85 -29.42 10.68
C LYS A 106 -19.30 -30.61 11.48
N THR A 107 -18.11 -30.49 12.05
CA THR A 107 -17.36 -31.49 12.82
C THR A 107 -17.01 -30.97 14.22
N MET A 108 -17.66 -29.89 14.67
CA MET A 108 -17.43 -29.28 15.99
C MET A 108 -17.73 -30.26 17.14
N ALA A 109 -18.76 -31.10 16.98
CA ALA A 109 -19.08 -32.17 17.94
C ALA A 109 -17.95 -33.20 18.07
N ASP A 110 -17.15 -33.37 17.02
CA ASP A 110 -15.96 -34.24 16.99
C ASP A 110 -14.69 -33.50 17.44
N GLY A 111 -14.81 -32.24 17.88
CA GLY A 111 -13.73 -31.44 18.41
C GLY A 111 -12.91 -30.70 17.36
N SER A 112 -13.50 -30.34 16.22
CA SER A 112 -12.79 -29.59 15.17
C SER A 112 -12.21 -28.26 15.68
N ARG A 113 -11.13 -27.80 15.04
CA ARG A 113 -10.45 -26.55 15.38
C ARG A 113 -10.07 -25.78 14.12
N LEU A 114 -10.03 -24.45 14.25
CA LEU A 114 -9.50 -23.54 13.25
C LEU A 114 -8.37 -22.75 13.88
N MET A 115 -7.23 -22.70 13.20
CA MET A 115 -6.04 -21.94 13.60
C MET A 115 -5.77 -20.87 12.55
N GLN A 116 -5.41 -19.67 13.01
CA GLN A 116 -4.91 -18.61 12.15
C GLN A 116 -3.46 -18.32 12.51
N THR A 117 -2.61 -18.23 11.49
CA THR A 117 -1.24 -17.72 11.62
C THR A 117 -1.16 -16.39 10.88
N THR A 118 -0.56 -15.38 11.51
CA THR A 118 -0.52 -14.04 10.93
C THR A 118 0.58 -13.19 11.56
N ASN A 119 1.16 -12.30 10.77
CA ASN A 119 1.84 -11.11 11.29
C ASN A 119 0.81 -10.10 11.77
N ALA A 120 1.25 -9.02 12.43
CA ALA A 120 0.36 -7.92 12.77
C ALA A 120 -0.23 -7.27 11.50
N PHE A 121 -1.55 -7.18 11.47
CA PHE A 121 -2.31 -6.67 10.33
C PHE A 121 -2.21 -5.14 10.21
N ASN A 122 -2.51 -4.62 9.03
CA ASN A 122 -2.76 -3.19 8.84
C ASN A 122 -4.21 -2.89 9.23
N PRO A 123 -4.49 -2.00 10.20
CA PRO A 123 -5.85 -1.64 10.60
C PRO A 123 -6.72 -1.04 9.47
N ASN A 124 -6.08 -0.56 8.40
CA ASN A 124 -6.75 0.03 7.24
C ASN A 124 -7.23 -0.98 6.19
N GLU A 125 -6.86 -2.26 6.31
CA GLU A 125 -7.11 -3.29 5.29
C GLU A 125 -8.36 -4.14 5.56
N GLU A 126 -8.94 -4.06 6.76
CA GLU A 126 -10.13 -4.85 7.17
C GLU A 126 -9.96 -6.36 6.96
N SER A 127 -8.73 -6.84 7.18
CA SER A 127 -8.32 -8.23 6.97
C SER A 127 -9.06 -9.22 7.89
N VAL A 128 -9.03 -10.51 7.54
CA VAL A 128 -9.57 -11.58 8.42
C VAL A 128 -8.86 -11.61 9.78
N ALA A 129 -7.55 -11.38 9.82
CA ALA A 129 -6.80 -11.26 11.06
C ALA A 129 -7.34 -10.11 11.94
N GLN A 130 -7.60 -8.94 11.35
CA GLN A 130 -8.18 -7.80 12.06
C GLN A 130 -9.54 -8.14 12.66
N ARG A 131 -10.46 -8.70 11.88
CA ARG A 131 -11.79 -9.09 12.35
C ARG A 131 -11.73 -10.10 13.49
N THR A 132 -10.76 -11.02 13.45
CA THR A 132 -10.55 -12.01 14.51
C THR A 132 -10.00 -11.36 15.78
N TYR A 133 -9.04 -10.44 15.64
CA TYR A 133 -8.50 -9.67 16.75
C TYR A 133 -9.58 -8.79 17.41
N GLU A 134 -10.44 -8.15 16.63
CA GLU A 134 -11.57 -7.37 17.15
C GLU A 134 -12.58 -8.23 17.95
N LYS A 135 -12.77 -9.51 17.56
CA LYS A 135 -13.54 -10.48 18.36
C LYS A 135 -12.82 -10.85 19.67
N PHE A 136 -11.50 -11.00 19.63
CA PHE A 136 -10.70 -11.24 20.83
C PHE A 136 -10.83 -10.08 21.83
N LEU A 137 -10.78 -8.83 21.36
CA LEU A 137 -11.01 -7.64 22.20
C LEU A 137 -12.41 -7.57 22.84
N GLN A 138 -13.36 -8.36 22.33
CA GLN A 138 -14.70 -8.50 22.89
C GLN A 138 -14.82 -9.71 23.83
N ASP A 139 -13.70 -10.27 24.30
CA ASP A 139 -13.62 -11.42 25.21
C ASP A 139 -14.37 -12.66 24.72
N PHE A 140 -14.29 -12.97 23.42
CA PHE A 140 -14.95 -14.14 22.84
C PHE A 140 -14.39 -15.46 23.42
N PRO A 141 -15.16 -16.25 24.19
CA PRO A 141 -14.62 -17.30 25.05
C PRO A 141 -14.04 -18.51 24.31
N GLU A 142 -14.42 -18.71 23.05
CA GLU A 142 -13.95 -19.83 22.22
C GLU A 142 -12.68 -19.48 21.42
N LEU A 143 -12.18 -18.25 21.53
CA LEU A 143 -11.01 -17.76 20.81
C LEU A 143 -9.80 -17.67 21.76
N LEU A 144 -8.74 -18.39 21.41
CA LEU A 144 -7.42 -18.19 21.99
C LEU A 144 -6.62 -17.25 21.07
N TYR A 145 -6.18 -16.12 21.62
CA TYR A 145 -5.23 -15.22 20.97
C TYR A 145 -3.89 -15.31 21.72
N ASP A 146 -2.84 -15.66 21.00
CA ASP A 146 -1.49 -15.77 21.54
C ASP A 146 -0.55 -14.94 20.66
N CYS A 147 0.05 -13.92 21.25
CA CYS A 147 0.93 -12.98 20.57
C CYS A 147 2.02 -12.52 21.53
N ARG A 148 3.26 -12.50 21.04
CA ARG A 148 4.40 -11.93 21.74
C ARG A 148 4.85 -10.67 21.01
N GLU A 149 4.63 -9.52 21.64
CA GLU A 149 4.98 -8.22 21.09
C GLU A 149 6.35 -7.76 21.61
N GLY A 150 7.13 -7.16 20.73
CA GLY A 150 8.35 -6.46 21.12
C GLY A 150 8.04 -5.19 21.92
N ALA A 151 9.00 -4.66 22.67
CA ALA A 151 8.85 -3.35 23.29
C ALA A 151 8.74 -2.23 22.22
N PRO A 152 7.93 -1.17 22.45
CA PRO A 152 7.88 -0.02 21.53
C PRO A 152 9.23 0.69 21.43
N VAL A 153 9.68 0.98 20.21
CA VAL A 153 10.96 1.70 19.95
C VAL A 153 10.70 3.09 19.38
N GLU A 154 11.01 4.16 20.11
CA GLU A 154 10.75 5.52 19.62
C GLU A 154 11.64 5.91 18.43
N ASP A 155 12.95 5.65 18.55
CA ASP A 155 13.98 5.95 17.56
C ASP A 155 14.56 4.64 16.97
N LEU A 156 14.25 4.36 15.70
CA LEU A 156 14.74 3.16 15.01
C LEU A 156 16.24 3.21 14.68
N THR A 157 16.91 4.36 14.88
CA THR A 157 18.37 4.43 14.77
C THR A 157 19.08 3.90 16.03
N ASP A 158 18.36 3.77 17.14
CA ASP A 158 18.85 3.13 18.36
C ASP A 158 18.87 1.60 18.20
N SER A 159 20.02 1.09 17.78
CA SER A 159 20.24 -0.34 17.55
C SER A 159 20.09 -1.19 18.82
N GLU A 160 20.33 -0.63 20.02
CA GLU A 160 20.17 -1.39 21.27
C GLU A 160 18.68 -1.54 21.62
N ALA A 161 17.90 -0.46 21.48
CA ALA A 161 16.46 -0.50 21.67
C ALA A 161 15.78 -1.43 20.65
N VAL A 162 16.18 -1.35 19.37
CA VAL A 162 15.71 -2.26 18.31
C VAL A 162 16.04 -3.71 18.65
N LEU A 163 17.29 -4.02 19.06
CA LEU A 163 17.67 -5.38 19.41
C LEU A 163 16.87 -5.92 20.60
N ALA A 164 16.59 -5.09 21.60
CA ALA A 164 15.76 -5.47 22.75
C ALA A 164 14.33 -5.81 22.31
N ALA A 165 13.71 -4.94 21.51
CA ALA A 165 12.37 -5.18 20.97
C ALA A 165 12.28 -6.46 20.14
N LEU A 166 13.28 -6.71 19.28
CA LEU A 166 13.34 -7.96 18.52
C LEU A 166 13.51 -9.18 19.41
N ARG A 167 14.33 -9.13 20.45
CA ARG A 167 14.47 -10.25 21.41
C ARG A 167 13.18 -10.54 22.14
N ASP A 168 12.45 -9.49 22.51
CA ASP A 168 11.12 -9.65 23.12
C ASP A 168 10.15 -10.30 22.13
N ALA A 169 10.04 -9.81 20.90
CA ALA A 169 9.11 -10.37 19.90
C ALA A 169 9.44 -11.82 19.52
N TYR A 170 10.72 -12.14 19.29
CA TYR A 170 11.15 -13.47 18.83
C TYR A 170 11.23 -14.52 19.95
N GLY A 171 11.34 -14.09 21.21
CA GLY A 171 11.27 -14.97 22.38
C GLY A 171 12.22 -16.17 22.31
N ASP A 172 11.64 -17.37 22.24
CA ASP A 172 12.34 -18.66 22.22
C ASP A 172 12.71 -19.16 20.81
N SER A 173 12.50 -18.34 19.77
CA SER A 173 12.89 -18.62 18.38
C SER A 173 14.41 -18.52 18.18
N TYR A 174 15.18 -19.36 18.85
CA TYR A 174 16.66 -19.34 18.86
C TYR A 174 17.31 -19.52 17.48
N TRP A 175 16.56 -20.06 16.51
CA TRP A 175 16.99 -20.22 15.12
C TRP A 175 16.91 -18.91 14.31
N ALA A 176 16.19 -17.91 14.79
CA ALA A 176 16.04 -16.64 14.11
C ALA A 176 17.32 -15.79 14.24
N PRO A 177 17.80 -15.16 13.14
CA PRO A 177 19.02 -14.37 13.15
C PRO A 177 18.77 -12.96 13.71
N VAL A 178 18.27 -12.85 14.95
CA VAL A 178 17.81 -11.60 15.58
C VAL A 178 18.84 -10.47 15.47
N THR A 179 20.13 -10.76 15.68
CA THR A 179 21.20 -9.76 15.58
C THR A 179 21.40 -9.24 14.14
N GLY A 180 21.19 -10.08 13.14
CA GLY A 180 21.25 -9.69 11.73
C GLY A 180 20.01 -8.93 11.24
N LEU A 181 18.88 -9.07 11.95
CA LEU A 181 17.66 -8.32 11.63
C LEU A 181 17.75 -6.86 12.05
N VAL A 182 18.58 -6.52 13.05
CA VAL A 182 18.81 -5.13 13.49
C VAL A 182 19.19 -4.24 12.32
N SER A 183 20.16 -4.65 11.48
CA SER A 183 20.60 -3.80 10.35
C SER A 183 19.52 -3.53 9.31
N LYS A 184 18.52 -4.42 9.18
CA LYS A 184 17.37 -4.22 8.28
C LYS A 184 16.31 -3.35 8.94
N ALA A 185 16.10 -3.53 10.25
CA ALA A 185 15.17 -2.77 11.05
C ALA A 185 15.59 -1.30 11.20
N THR A 186 16.90 -1.03 11.28
CA THR A 186 17.47 0.32 11.36
C THR A 186 17.73 0.96 9.99
N ASP A 187 17.33 0.31 8.89
CA ASP A 187 17.46 0.88 7.55
C ASP A 187 16.48 2.07 7.44
N PRO A 188 16.95 3.30 7.11
CA PRO A 188 16.07 4.46 6.97
C PRO A 188 15.02 4.31 5.84
N LEU A 189 15.19 3.33 4.94
CA LEU A 189 14.20 2.99 3.92
C LEU A 189 13.09 2.06 4.44
N THR A 190 13.26 1.43 5.61
CA THR A 190 12.22 0.60 6.23
C THR A 190 11.21 1.50 6.94
N PRO A 191 9.94 1.54 6.51
CA PRO A 191 8.91 2.30 7.20
C PRO A 191 8.74 1.81 8.64
N LYS A 192 8.41 2.73 9.55
CA LYS A 192 8.25 2.42 10.97
C LYS A 192 7.12 1.40 11.18
N ALA A 193 6.04 1.53 10.41
CA ALA A 193 4.94 0.56 10.44
C ALA A 193 5.38 -0.86 10.00
N VAL A 194 6.30 -0.98 9.04
CA VAL A 194 6.85 -2.27 8.59
C VAL A 194 7.68 -2.91 9.70
N PHE A 195 8.53 -2.12 10.36
CA PHE A 195 9.30 -2.60 11.51
C PHE A 195 8.38 -3.18 12.60
N TYR A 196 7.39 -2.41 13.04
CA TYR A 196 6.53 -2.86 14.12
C TYR A 196 5.70 -4.09 13.76
N ARG A 197 5.13 -4.11 12.54
CA ARG A 197 4.21 -5.19 12.15
C ARG A 197 4.92 -6.51 11.89
N PHE A 198 6.03 -6.48 11.16
CA PHE A 198 6.71 -7.69 10.69
C PHE A 198 7.85 -8.16 11.57
N TYR A 199 8.38 -7.28 12.44
CA TYR A 199 9.50 -7.63 13.31
C TYR A 199 9.13 -7.62 14.81
N CYS A 200 8.14 -6.82 15.21
CA CYS A 200 7.74 -6.69 16.62
C CYS A 200 6.35 -7.22 16.94
N ASN A 201 5.62 -7.77 15.96
CA ASN A 201 4.22 -8.21 16.07
C ASN A 201 3.26 -7.14 16.61
N GLN A 202 3.60 -5.86 16.50
CA GLN A 202 2.76 -4.77 16.98
C GLN A 202 1.82 -4.31 15.88
N ILE A 203 0.54 -4.21 16.23
CA ILE A 203 -0.47 -3.61 15.36
C ILE A 203 -0.20 -2.11 15.32
N MET A 204 0.26 -1.62 14.17
CA MET A 204 0.48 -0.20 13.93
C MET A 204 -0.21 0.22 12.64
N GLU A 205 -0.95 1.32 12.71
CA GLU A 205 -1.47 1.97 11.52
C GLU A 205 -0.31 2.40 10.63
N SER A 206 -0.37 2.04 9.34
CA SER A 206 0.53 2.59 8.33
C SER A 206 0.17 4.06 8.10
N ALA A 207 0.69 4.95 8.93
CA ALA A 207 0.63 6.38 8.69
C ALA A 207 2.01 6.99 8.90
N ASP A 208 3.02 6.42 8.24
CA ASP A 208 4.23 7.18 7.97
C ASP A 208 3.84 8.28 6.96
N ASN A 209 4.05 9.53 7.38
CA ASN A 209 3.87 10.67 6.49
C ASN A 209 4.75 10.45 5.25
N TRP A 210 4.17 10.59 4.06
CA TRP A 210 4.89 10.36 2.82
C TRP A 210 6.09 11.29 2.68
N ILE A 211 5.90 12.57 3.02
CA ILE A 211 6.98 13.56 3.08
C ILE A 211 6.80 14.34 4.38
N ASP A 212 7.83 14.34 5.23
CA ASP A 212 7.79 15.13 6.46
C ASP A 212 7.93 16.63 6.18
N LYS A 213 7.46 17.42 7.13
CA LYS A 213 7.43 18.88 7.03
C LYS A 213 8.82 19.51 6.83
N TYR A 214 9.85 19.02 7.52
CA TYR A 214 11.19 19.62 7.45
C TYR A 214 11.83 19.35 6.10
N THR A 215 11.71 18.12 5.59
CA THR A 215 12.18 17.78 4.25
C THR A 215 11.49 18.64 3.19
N TRP A 216 10.16 18.78 3.23
CA TRP A 216 9.45 19.64 2.30
C TRP A 216 9.91 21.11 2.40
N GLU A 217 9.93 21.68 3.60
CA GLU A 217 10.32 23.08 3.82
C GLU A 217 11.76 23.38 3.36
N SER A 218 12.66 22.40 3.36
CA SER A 218 14.03 22.54 2.85
C SER A 218 14.10 22.84 1.34
N LEU A 219 13.04 22.52 0.58
CA LEU A 219 12.94 22.70 -0.87
C LEU A 219 12.38 24.07 -1.27
N PHE A 220 12.03 24.92 -0.31
CA PHE A 220 11.51 26.26 -0.57
C PHE A 220 12.56 27.14 -1.26
N ASP A 221 12.21 27.73 -2.41
CA ASP A 221 13.08 28.69 -3.10
C ASP A 221 12.33 29.93 -3.58
N ARG A 222 12.60 31.06 -2.92
CA ARG A 222 12.04 32.39 -3.25
C ARG A 222 12.82 33.17 -4.32
N ASN A 223 14.02 32.74 -4.70
CA ASN A 223 14.94 33.61 -5.45
C ASN A 223 14.56 33.76 -6.94
N ASP A 224 13.86 32.77 -7.49
CA ASP A 224 13.48 32.73 -8.91
C ASP A 224 11.98 32.39 -9.03
N PRO A 225 11.07 33.36 -8.82
CA PRO A 225 9.63 33.13 -8.88
C PRO A 225 9.18 32.67 -10.26
N ILE A 226 8.02 32.02 -10.33
CA ILE A 226 7.36 31.64 -11.58
C ILE A 226 6.92 32.92 -12.30
N LYS A 227 7.16 33.01 -13.61
CA LYS A 227 6.83 34.18 -14.43
C LYS A 227 5.97 33.78 -15.64
N PRO A 228 5.13 34.70 -16.16
CA PRO A 228 4.46 34.49 -17.44
C PRO A 228 5.46 34.08 -18.54
N GLY A 229 5.09 33.09 -19.35
CA GLY A 229 5.93 32.51 -20.38
C GLY A 229 6.97 31.47 -19.93
N ASP A 230 7.13 31.21 -18.62
CA ASP A 230 7.94 30.07 -18.17
C ASP A 230 7.40 28.76 -18.78
N GLN A 231 8.30 27.84 -19.14
CA GLN A 231 7.93 26.51 -19.60
C GLN A 231 7.54 25.63 -18.42
N ILE A 232 6.31 25.15 -18.42
CA ILE A 232 5.76 24.34 -17.33
C ILE A 232 5.13 23.05 -17.85
N ALA A 233 5.07 22.04 -16.99
CA ALA A 233 4.09 20.97 -17.07
C ALA A 233 3.00 21.20 -16.02
N ILE A 234 1.84 20.58 -16.20
CA ILE A 234 0.71 20.67 -15.28
C ILE A 234 0.27 19.26 -14.86
N GLY A 235 -0.12 19.11 -13.61
CA GLY A 235 -0.84 17.96 -13.10
C GLY A 235 -2.22 18.37 -12.62
N PHE A 236 -3.21 17.54 -12.92
CA PHE A 236 -4.61 17.72 -12.56
C PHE A 236 -5.14 16.48 -11.85
N ASP A 237 -5.66 16.70 -10.64
CA ASP A 237 -6.37 15.69 -9.86
C ASP A 237 -7.73 16.26 -9.43
N GLY A 238 -8.81 15.53 -9.71
CA GLY A 238 -10.15 16.09 -9.72
C GLY A 238 -11.22 15.16 -9.15
N SER A 239 -11.99 15.68 -8.20
CA SER A 239 -13.24 15.09 -7.70
C SER A 239 -14.39 16.09 -7.80
N LEU A 240 -15.59 15.63 -8.16
CA LEU A 240 -16.76 16.50 -8.28
C LEU A 240 -17.47 16.78 -6.94
N ARG A 241 -17.42 15.85 -5.97
CA ARG A 241 -18.27 15.90 -4.75
C ARG A 241 -17.62 15.39 -3.47
N SER A 242 -16.75 14.38 -3.58
CA SER A 242 -16.22 13.69 -2.39
C SER A 242 -14.95 14.32 -1.84
N ASP A 243 -14.18 15.01 -2.69
CA ASP A 243 -12.84 15.48 -2.37
C ASP A 243 -12.57 16.88 -2.96
N SER A 244 -11.29 17.24 -3.08
CA SER A 244 -10.88 18.50 -3.69
C SER A 244 -10.65 18.33 -5.19
N THR A 245 -10.56 19.44 -5.92
CA THR A 245 -10.01 19.47 -7.27
C THR A 245 -8.83 20.43 -7.29
N ALA A 246 -7.67 19.98 -7.77
CA ALA A 246 -6.42 20.72 -7.76
C ALA A 246 -5.74 20.74 -9.15
N ILE A 247 -5.13 21.89 -9.46
CA ILE A 247 -4.23 22.08 -10.60
C ILE A 247 -2.88 22.56 -10.05
N VAL A 248 -1.82 21.82 -10.32
CA VAL A 248 -0.45 22.16 -9.91
C VAL A 248 0.44 22.31 -11.13
N GLY A 249 1.23 23.38 -11.16
CA GLY A 249 2.24 23.61 -12.18
C GLY A 249 3.63 23.16 -11.72
N CYS A 250 4.44 22.65 -12.64
CA CYS A 250 5.83 22.29 -12.42
C CYS A 250 6.72 22.90 -13.50
N ARG A 251 7.61 23.83 -13.15
CA ARG A 251 8.52 24.46 -14.10
C ARG A 251 9.58 23.49 -14.62
N LEU A 252 9.74 23.40 -15.94
CA LEU A 252 10.58 22.37 -16.55
C LEU A 252 12.06 22.48 -16.15
N ARG A 253 12.61 23.70 -16.11
CA ARG A 253 14.07 23.91 -15.96
C ARG A 253 14.64 23.53 -14.59
N ASP A 254 13.83 23.52 -13.55
CA ASP A 254 14.28 23.37 -12.15
C ASP A 254 13.30 22.62 -11.25
N GLY A 255 12.17 22.17 -11.79
CA GLY A 255 11.15 21.42 -11.04
C GLY A 255 10.40 22.26 -10.02
N LYS A 256 10.33 23.60 -10.20
CA LYS A 256 9.61 24.46 -9.26
C LYS A 256 8.11 24.20 -9.32
N LEU A 257 7.56 23.68 -8.24
CA LEU A 257 6.14 23.43 -8.02
C LEU A 257 5.44 24.67 -7.48
N PHE A 258 4.23 24.94 -7.99
CA PHE A 258 3.37 26.03 -7.54
C PHE A 258 1.90 25.66 -7.75
N LEU A 259 1.03 26.14 -6.88
CA LEU A 259 -0.40 25.90 -6.97
C LEU A 259 -1.03 26.84 -8.00
N ILE A 260 -1.74 26.29 -8.99
CA ILE A 260 -2.46 27.07 -10.01
C ILE A 260 -3.91 27.29 -9.55
N HIS A 261 -4.56 26.23 -9.07
CA HIS A 261 -5.96 26.28 -8.65
C HIS A 261 -6.25 25.19 -7.63
N ILE A 262 -7.12 25.49 -6.68
CA ILE A 262 -7.71 24.48 -5.81
C ILE A 262 -9.14 24.84 -5.42
N GLN A 263 -10.00 23.83 -5.37
CA GLN A 263 -11.29 23.87 -4.69
C GLN A 263 -11.34 22.72 -3.70
N GLU A 264 -11.09 23.02 -2.42
CA GLU A 264 -11.22 22.04 -1.33
C GLU A 264 -12.68 21.93 -0.90
N LYS A 265 -13.10 20.70 -0.60
CA LYS A 265 -14.43 20.46 -0.05
C LYS A 265 -14.64 21.21 1.27
N ASP A 266 -15.69 22.03 1.32
CA ASP A 266 -16.19 22.57 2.59
C ASP A 266 -16.96 21.46 3.34
N GLU A 267 -16.36 20.97 4.42
CA GLU A 267 -16.94 19.93 5.27
C GLU A 267 -18.24 20.37 5.99
N ARG A 268 -18.62 21.65 5.92
CA ARG A 268 -19.85 22.19 6.48
C ARG A 268 -21.00 22.27 5.47
N ASP A 269 -20.68 22.09 4.19
CA ASP A 269 -21.65 22.16 3.09
C ASP A 269 -21.98 20.74 2.62
N GLU A 270 -23.18 20.26 2.98
CA GLU A 270 -23.67 18.93 2.58
C GLU A 270 -23.93 18.86 1.06
N ASP A 271 -24.20 20.00 0.42
CA ASP A 271 -24.46 20.14 -1.02
C ASP A 271 -23.20 20.53 -1.80
N TRP A 272 -22.01 20.46 -1.17
CA TRP A 272 -20.75 20.85 -1.79
C TRP A 272 -20.55 20.16 -3.15
N GLN A 273 -20.27 20.98 -4.16
CA GLN A 273 -19.87 20.52 -5.47
C GLN A 273 -18.77 21.42 -6.03
N VAL A 274 -17.75 20.80 -6.62
CA VAL A 274 -16.73 21.55 -7.36
C VAL A 274 -17.39 22.27 -8.53
N ASN A 275 -17.09 23.55 -8.69
CA ASN A 275 -17.52 24.35 -9.82
C ASN A 275 -16.61 24.08 -11.03
N PRO A 276 -17.06 23.32 -12.04
CA PRO A 276 -16.18 22.90 -13.14
C PRO A 276 -15.78 24.04 -14.04
N PHE A 277 -16.61 25.09 -14.12
CA PHE A 277 -16.32 26.29 -14.90
C PHE A 277 -15.11 27.06 -14.35
N LEU A 278 -14.97 27.15 -13.03
CA LEU A 278 -13.80 27.80 -12.42
C LEU A 278 -12.52 26.99 -12.64
N VAL A 279 -12.62 25.66 -12.62
CA VAL A 279 -11.49 24.76 -12.91
C VAL A 279 -11.05 24.89 -14.37
N ASP A 280 -12.01 24.84 -15.31
CA ASP A 280 -11.75 25.07 -16.75
C ASP A 280 -11.11 26.43 -17.01
N ARG A 281 -11.66 27.49 -16.41
CA ARG A 281 -11.11 28.85 -16.53
C ARG A 281 -9.66 28.91 -16.03
N ALA A 282 -9.35 28.26 -14.90
CA ALA A 282 -8.00 28.26 -14.37
C ALA A 282 -7.01 27.50 -15.27
N MET A 283 -7.41 26.35 -15.81
CA MET A 283 -6.61 25.56 -16.76
C MET A 283 -6.30 26.36 -18.03
N ARG A 284 -7.32 27.02 -18.61
CA ARG A 284 -7.15 27.87 -19.79
C ARG A 284 -6.27 29.09 -19.51
N LEU A 285 -6.49 29.77 -18.38
CA LEU A 285 -5.67 30.91 -17.98
C LEU A 285 -4.21 30.51 -17.76
N ALA A 286 -3.95 29.33 -17.21
CA ALA A 286 -2.60 28.79 -17.08
C ALA A 286 -1.93 28.57 -18.45
N ASN A 287 -2.67 28.02 -19.42
CA ASN A 287 -2.19 27.84 -20.79
C ASN A 287 -1.96 29.16 -21.54
N GLU A 288 -2.74 30.21 -21.25
CA GLU A 288 -2.51 31.55 -21.78
C GLU A 288 -1.32 32.26 -21.14
N THR A 289 -1.14 32.07 -19.82
CA THR A 289 -0.13 32.79 -19.02
C THR A 289 1.26 32.17 -19.18
N TYR A 290 1.34 30.84 -19.26
CA TYR A 290 2.58 30.07 -19.28
C TYR A 290 2.74 29.31 -20.59
N LYS A 291 3.96 28.81 -20.84
CA LYS A 291 4.17 27.89 -21.95
C LYS A 291 3.97 26.46 -21.45
N VAL A 292 2.73 25.98 -21.49
CA VAL A 292 2.38 24.62 -21.06
C VAL A 292 2.85 23.64 -22.12
N GLU A 293 3.79 22.77 -21.73
CA GLU A 293 4.37 21.78 -22.65
C GLU A 293 3.77 20.38 -22.45
N TRP A 294 3.16 20.10 -21.30
CA TRP A 294 2.58 18.79 -20.99
C TRP A 294 1.59 18.89 -19.83
N VAL A 295 0.49 18.16 -19.92
CA VAL A 295 -0.53 18.06 -18.86
C VAL A 295 -0.85 16.60 -18.62
N TYR A 296 -0.78 16.17 -17.36
CA TYR A 296 -1.33 14.89 -16.93
C TYR A 296 -2.58 15.09 -16.07
N CYS A 297 -3.64 14.36 -16.42
CA CYS A 297 -4.93 14.45 -15.76
C CYS A 297 -5.41 13.08 -15.26
N ASP A 298 -5.92 13.02 -14.03
CA ASP A 298 -6.81 11.91 -13.64
C ASP A 298 -8.14 12.03 -14.41
N PRO A 299 -8.51 11.03 -15.25
CA PRO A 299 -9.74 11.07 -16.02
C PRO A 299 -11.02 10.88 -15.20
N ASN A 300 -10.95 10.39 -13.96
CA ASN A 300 -12.13 10.04 -13.18
C ASN A 300 -13.09 11.23 -13.01
N GLN A 301 -14.33 11.11 -13.47
CA GLN A 301 -15.38 12.14 -13.47
C GLN A 301 -15.14 13.37 -14.39
N TRP A 302 -13.97 13.49 -15.02
CA TRP A 302 -13.58 14.66 -15.82
C TRP A 302 -13.28 14.33 -17.29
N GLN A 303 -13.60 13.12 -17.77
CA GLN A 303 -13.22 12.60 -19.09
C GLN A 303 -13.56 13.57 -20.24
N ASN A 304 -14.80 14.08 -20.27
CA ASN A 304 -15.24 14.98 -21.33
C ASN A 304 -14.46 16.32 -21.31
N GLN A 305 -14.24 16.87 -20.12
CA GLN A 305 -13.53 18.14 -19.96
C GLN A 305 -12.06 18.02 -20.36
N ILE A 306 -11.43 16.91 -20.01
CA ILE A 306 -10.06 16.58 -20.43
C ILE A 306 -10.00 16.41 -21.96
N GLY A 307 -11.01 15.78 -22.56
CA GLY A 307 -11.14 15.69 -24.02
C GLY A 307 -11.20 17.06 -24.70
N PHE A 308 -11.97 18.00 -24.15
CA PHE A 308 -12.02 19.37 -24.65
C PHE A 308 -10.68 20.09 -24.51
N TRP A 309 -10.01 19.99 -23.34
CA TRP A 309 -8.68 20.56 -23.17
C TRP A 309 -7.66 19.98 -24.14
N SER A 310 -7.72 18.67 -24.42
CA SER A 310 -6.82 18.00 -25.37
C SER A 310 -6.94 18.56 -26.79
N LEU A 311 -8.17 18.79 -27.26
CA LEU A 311 -8.43 19.41 -28.56
C LEU A 311 -7.98 20.87 -28.58
N ASP A 312 -8.46 21.68 -27.63
CA ASP A 312 -8.21 23.12 -27.60
C ASP A 312 -6.71 23.43 -27.49
N PHE A 313 -6.00 22.71 -26.61
CA PHE A 313 -4.58 22.99 -26.36
C PHE A 313 -3.71 22.54 -27.53
N LYS A 314 -4.12 21.49 -28.25
CA LYS A 314 -3.48 21.06 -29.48
C LYS A 314 -3.66 22.08 -30.61
N GLU A 315 -4.86 22.64 -30.75
CA GLU A 315 -5.14 23.68 -31.75
C GLU A 315 -4.38 24.99 -31.47
N LEU A 316 -4.18 25.31 -30.19
CA LEU A 316 -3.41 26.48 -29.76
C LEU A 316 -1.89 26.29 -29.87
N ASP A 317 -1.39 25.05 -29.84
CA ASP A 317 0.03 24.78 -30.03
C ASP A 317 0.43 24.99 -31.50
N LYS A 318 1.42 25.86 -31.72
CA LYS A 318 1.88 26.22 -33.07
C LYS A 318 2.43 25.04 -33.88
N GLU A 319 2.89 23.99 -33.19
CA GLU A 319 3.45 22.78 -33.80
C GLU A 319 2.38 21.66 -33.87
N GLY A 320 1.14 21.92 -33.43
CA GLY A 320 0.02 20.97 -33.44
C GLY A 320 0.24 19.75 -32.54
N ARG A 321 1.07 19.89 -31.50
CA ARG A 321 1.48 18.78 -30.64
C ARG A 321 0.40 18.45 -29.62
N ASP A 322 0.30 17.17 -29.26
CA ASP A 322 -0.53 16.75 -28.14
C ASP A 322 0.07 17.26 -26.83
N ILE A 323 -0.72 18.00 -26.05
CA ILE A 323 -0.30 18.62 -24.78
C ILE A 323 -0.95 17.93 -23.58
N VAL A 324 -2.20 17.47 -23.70
CA VAL A 324 -2.99 16.92 -22.58
C VAL A 324 -3.14 15.42 -22.71
N PHE A 325 -2.82 14.70 -21.64
CA PHE A 325 -2.81 13.24 -21.60
C PHE A 325 -3.46 12.71 -20.32
N GLU A 326 -4.18 11.60 -20.44
CA GLU A 326 -4.77 10.92 -19.29
C GLU A 326 -3.72 10.08 -18.53
N PHE A 327 -3.74 10.18 -17.20
CA PHE A 327 -2.94 9.39 -16.29
C PHE A 327 -3.86 8.70 -15.26
N PRO A 328 -4.56 7.62 -15.65
CA PRO A 328 -5.55 6.98 -14.80
C PRO A 328 -4.92 6.32 -13.56
N PRO A 329 -5.49 6.51 -12.35
CA PRO A 329 -4.96 5.95 -11.11
C PRO A 329 -4.98 4.41 -11.08
N GLN A 330 -5.83 3.78 -11.90
CA GLN A 330 -5.88 2.31 -12.05
C GLN A 330 -4.60 1.73 -12.67
N ARG A 331 -3.74 2.54 -13.30
CA ARG A 331 -2.41 2.12 -13.76
C ARG A 331 -1.42 2.15 -12.59
N VAL A 332 -1.67 1.29 -11.60
CA VAL A 332 -0.96 1.25 -10.31
C VAL A 332 0.56 1.26 -10.47
N LYS A 333 1.12 0.48 -11.41
CA LYS A 333 2.57 0.45 -11.67
C LYS A 333 3.14 1.81 -12.14
N GLN A 334 2.42 2.52 -13.01
CA GLN A 334 2.87 3.83 -13.49
C GLN A 334 2.74 4.88 -12.39
N MET A 335 1.66 4.81 -11.61
CA MET A 335 1.45 5.70 -10.47
C MET A 335 2.51 5.53 -9.39
N ALA A 336 2.80 4.28 -8.99
CA ALA A 336 3.84 3.97 -8.03
C ALA A 336 5.22 4.49 -8.49
N ALA A 337 5.56 4.32 -9.77
CA ALA A 337 6.81 4.84 -10.32
C ALA A 337 6.87 6.38 -10.33
N ALA A 338 5.75 7.07 -10.60
CA ALA A 338 5.67 8.53 -10.53
C ALA A 338 5.83 9.06 -9.09
N ILE A 339 5.19 8.40 -8.12
CA ILE A 339 5.30 8.71 -6.69
C ILE A 339 6.73 8.49 -6.20
N GLU A 340 7.33 7.35 -6.54
CA GLU A 340 8.72 7.02 -6.20
C GLU A 340 9.70 8.05 -6.79
N ARG A 341 9.51 8.44 -8.06
CA ARG A 341 10.34 9.46 -8.72
C ARG A 341 10.23 10.82 -8.03
N PHE A 342 9.02 11.23 -7.67
CA PHE A 342 8.78 12.47 -6.93
C PHE A 342 9.45 12.42 -5.56
N HIS A 343 9.20 11.36 -4.80
CA HIS A 343 9.74 11.15 -3.45
C HIS A 343 11.27 11.17 -3.45
N THR A 344 11.90 10.45 -4.40
CA THR A 344 13.36 10.46 -4.58
C THR A 344 13.91 11.85 -4.86
N ALA A 345 13.25 12.64 -5.71
CA ALA A 345 13.68 14.00 -6.00
C ALA A 345 13.62 14.90 -4.75
N VAL A 346 12.55 14.74 -3.96
CA VAL A 346 12.35 15.47 -2.69
C VAL A 346 13.45 15.13 -1.69
N LEU A 347 13.70 13.85 -1.44
CA LEU A 347 14.71 13.40 -0.49
C LEU A 347 16.13 13.83 -0.88
N LEU A 348 16.46 13.79 -2.17
CA LEU A 348 17.78 14.20 -2.66
C LEU A 348 17.95 15.71 -2.79
N GLY A 349 16.86 16.48 -2.70
CA GLY A 349 16.86 17.93 -2.91
C GLY A 349 17.37 18.35 -4.30
N ASN A 350 17.16 17.51 -5.31
CA ASN A 350 17.71 17.71 -6.65
C ASN A 350 16.60 17.82 -7.72
N GLU A 351 16.71 18.82 -8.57
CA GLU A 351 15.75 19.12 -9.65
C GLU A 351 14.28 19.24 -9.23
N ILE A 352 14.04 19.63 -7.97
CA ILE A 352 12.72 19.93 -7.43
C ILE A 352 12.85 21.07 -6.41
N CYS A 353 11.87 21.97 -6.42
CA CYS A 353 11.72 23.02 -5.41
C CYS A 353 10.26 23.49 -5.41
N HIS A 354 9.86 24.36 -4.48
CA HIS A 354 8.50 24.93 -4.48
C HIS A 354 8.49 26.41 -4.12
N ASP A 355 7.38 27.08 -4.45
CA ASP A 355 7.15 28.51 -4.22
C ASP A 355 6.70 28.88 -2.80
N GLY A 356 6.39 27.87 -1.98
CA GLY A 356 6.04 28.04 -0.57
C GLY A 356 4.54 28.12 -0.32
N ASP A 357 3.70 27.73 -1.29
CA ASP A 357 2.25 27.68 -1.09
C ASP A 357 1.86 26.79 0.12
N LYS A 358 1.02 27.35 0.99
CA LYS A 358 0.65 26.72 2.26
C LYS A 358 -0.31 25.56 2.07
N ILE A 359 -1.21 25.64 1.08
CA ILE A 359 -2.21 24.61 0.81
C ILE A 359 -1.51 23.41 0.19
N LEU A 360 -0.67 23.64 -0.83
CA LEU A 360 0.15 22.59 -1.42
C LEU A 360 1.00 21.89 -0.35
N ARG A 361 1.68 22.66 0.52
CA ARG A 361 2.42 22.10 1.66
C ARG A 361 1.53 21.23 2.54
N GLN A 362 0.33 21.70 2.90
CA GLN A 362 -0.58 20.95 3.76
C GLN A 362 -0.97 19.61 3.14
N HIS A 363 -1.35 19.58 1.85
CA HIS A 363 -1.70 18.35 1.16
C HIS A 363 -0.52 17.37 1.07
N ILE A 364 0.70 17.85 0.79
CA ILE A 364 1.91 17.02 0.77
C ILE A 364 2.14 16.37 2.14
N THR A 365 2.04 17.14 3.23
CA THR A 365 2.25 16.63 4.59
C THR A 365 1.08 15.81 5.16
N ASN A 366 -0.09 15.87 4.54
CA ASN A 366 -1.26 15.06 4.89
C ASN A 366 -1.21 13.66 4.27
N ALA A 367 -0.45 13.50 3.18
CA ALA A 367 -0.35 12.24 2.47
C ALA A 367 0.45 11.22 3.29
N VAL A 368 -0.05 10.00 3.34
CA VAL A 368 0.63 8.84 3.94
C VAL A 368 0.90 7.79 2.89
N THR A 369 1.92 6.98 3.10
CA THR A 369 2.26 5.89 2.19
C THR A 369 1.29 4.72 2.32
N PHE A 370 0.93 4.12 1.19
CA PHE A 370 0.15 2.89 1.09
C PHE A 370 0.89 1.89 0.20
N GLU A 371 1.24 0.74 0.75
CA GLU A 371 1.98 -0.29 0.03
C GLU A 371 1.06 -1.10 -0.89
N VAL A 372 1.55 -1.35 -2.10
CA VAL A 372 0.92 -2.23 -3.08
C VAL A 372 1.98 -3.15 -3.70
N PRO A 373 1.61 -4.28 -4.31
CA PRO A 373 2.59 -5.19 -4.92
C PRO A 373 3.48 -4.53 -5.99
N GLN A 374 3.06 -3.41 -6.57
CA GLN A 374 3.80 -2.68 -7.61
C GLN A 374 4.70 -1.55 -7.07
N GLY A 375 4.68 -1.27 -5.76
CA GLY A 375 5.47 -0.19 -5.13
C GLY A 375 4.68 0.55 -4.05
N VAL A 376 4.91 1.85 -3.91
CA VAL A 376 4.24 2.70 -2.91
C VAL A 376 3.29 3.67 -3.61
N LEU A 377 2.05 3.72 -3.12
CA LEU A 377 1.08 4.76 -3.44
C LEU A 377 0.95 5.75 -2.27
N ILE A 378 0.22 6.84 -2.49
CA ILE A 378 -0.15 7.76 -1.42
C ILE A 378 -1.66 7.77 -1.20
N THR A 379 -2.06 7.88 0.05
CA THR A 379 -3.46 7.91 0.49
C THR A 379 -3.61 8.87 1.67
N LYS A 380 -4.85 9.04 2.13
CA LYS A 380 -5.17 9.69 3.40
C LYS A 380 -4.93 8.70 4.55
N GLU A 381 -4.68 9.21 5.74
CA GLU A 381 -4.53 8.40 6.97
C GLU A 381 -5.68 7.39 7.17
N SER A 382 -6.89 7.76 6.74
CA SER A 382 -8.06 6.87 6.69
C SER A 382 -9.06 7.34 5.63
N LYS A 383 -9.96 6.44 5.20
CA LYS A 383 -11.03 6.74 4.21
C LYS A 383 -11.95 7.90 4.64
N GLY A 384 -12.14 8.09 5.95
CA GLY A 384 -12.97 9.14 6.53
C GLY A 384 -12.22 10.43 6.89
N SER A 385 -10.92 10.51 6.61
CA SER A 385 -10.14 11.68 7.00
C SER A 385 -10.55 12.93 6.24
N LYS A 386 -10.66 14.02 6.99
CA LYS A 386 -10.91 15.37 6.45
C LYS A 386 -9.64 15.99 5.86
N LYS A 387 -8.47 15.40 6.10
CA LYS A 387 -7.20 15.87 5.55
C LYS A 387 -7.16 15.56 4.05
N LYS A 388 -7.11 16.61 3.23
CA LYS A 388 -7.09 16.52 1.76
C LYS A 388 -5.68 16.29 1.25
N ILE A 389 -5.56 15.57 0.13
CA ILE A 389 -4.28 15.21 -0.51
C ILE A 389 -4.27 15.47 -2.01
N ASP A 390 -5.36 15.99 -2.59
CA ASP A 390 -5.52 16.11 -4.05
C ASP A 390 -4.44 17.01 -4.69
N ALA A 391 -4.03 18.09 -4.03
CA ALA A 391 -2.89 18.90 -4.48
C ALA A 391 -1.54 18.16 -4.44
N ALA A 392 -1.36 17.20 -3.52
CA ALA A 392 -0.17 16.35 -3.50
C ALA A 392 -0.17 15.42 -4.71
N MET A 393 -1.31 14.79 -5.01
CA MET A 393 -1.45 13.96 -6.21
C MET A 393 -1.27 14.77 -7.49
N ALA A 394 -1.89 15.94 -7.60
CA ALA A 394 -1.68 16.86 -8.73
C ALA A 394 -0.20 17.26 -8.86
N ALA A 395 0.54 17.45 -7.75
CA ALA A 395 1.97 17.72 -7.81
C ALA A 395 2.79 16.53 -8.33
N VAL A 396 2.46 15.29 -7.94
CA VAL A 396 3.07 14.07 -8.51
C VAL A 396 2.86 14.02 -10.01
N LEU A 397 1.62 14.23 -10.46
CA LEU A 397 1.29 14.24 -11.89
C LEU A 397 2.03 15.35 -12.64
N ALA A 398 2.12 16.56 -12.07
CA ALA A 398 2.85 17.67 -12.67
C ALA A 398 4.34 17.37 -12.83
N TYR A 399 4.95 16.72 -11.83
CA TYR A 399 6.36 16.34 -11.87
C TYR A 399 6.63 15.18 -12.85
N ALA A 400 5.73 14.20 -12.92
CA ALA A 400 5.78 13.15 -13.92
C ALA A 400 5.65 13.73 -15.35
N ALA A 401 4.67 14.61 -15.57
CA ALA A 401 4.47 15.32 -16.83
C ALA A 401 5.70 16.17 -17.21
N ARG A 402 6.38 16.79 -16.24
CA ARG A 402 7.67 17.47 -16.47
C ARG A 402 8.71 16.49 -17.02
N GLY A 403 8.79 15.29 -16.46
CA GLY A 403 9.71 14.24 -16.91
C GLY A 403 9.51 13.89 -18.37
N GLU A 404 8.25 13.72 -18.78
CA GLU A 404 7.88 13.42 -20.17
C GLU A 404 8.13 14.58 -21.11
N ALA A 405 7.77 15.80 -20.71
CA ALA A 405 8.05 17.01 -21.50
C ALA A 405 9.55 17.16 -21.81
N ILE A 406 10.41 16.83 -20.84
CA ILE A 406 11.86 16.86 -21.02
C ILE A 406 12.33 15.72 -21.93
N ALA A 407 11.81 14.50 -21.75
CA ALA A 407 12.15 13.35 -22.57
C ALA A 407 11.76 13.55 -24.05
N ASP A 408 10.61 14.19 -24.29
CA ASP A 408 10.12 14.56 -25.63
C ASP A 408 10.85 15.78 -26.22
N GLY A 409 11.81 16.37 -25.50
CA GLY A 409 12.64 17.47 -25.99
C GLY A 409 11.97 18.85 -25.96
N ARG A 410 10.88 19.02 -25.20
CA ARG A 410 10.12 20.29 -25.13
C ARG A 410 10.80 21.36 -24.29
N MET A 411 11.78 21.01 -23.45
CA MET A 411 12.52 21.98 -22.63
C MET A 411 13.54 22.77 -23.48
N LYS A 412 13.21 24.05 -23.77
CA LYS A 412 14.05 24.98 -24.54
C LYS A 412 14.97 25.81 -23.62
N ILE A 413 14.56 26.08 -22.38
CA ILE A 413 15.33 26.86 -21.39
C ILE A 413 15.98 25.92 -20.38
N ARG A 414 17.32 25.92 -20.31
CA ARG A 414 18.09 25.14 -19.33
C ARG A 414 18.58 26.02 -18.17
N ARG A 415 18.60 25.48 -16.96
CA ARG A 415 19.27 26.13 -15.81
C ARG A 415 20.76 26.25 -16.11
N LYS A 416 21.37 27.43 -15.90
CA LYS A 416 22.84 27.55 -15.93
C LYS A 416 23.39 26.62 -14.85
N ALA A 417 24.31 25.72 -15.20
CA ALA A 417 24.93 24.81 -14.25
C ALA A 417 25.48 25.62 -13.07
N ARG A 418 25.03 25.31 -11.84
CA ARG A 418 25.71 25.78 -10.64
C ARG A 418 27.08 25.10 -10.65
N MET A 419 28.17 25.86 -10.72
CA MET A 419 29.49 25.34 -10.38
C MET A 419 29.38 24.75 -8.97
N ARG A 420 29.47 23.43 -8.85
CA ARG A 420 29.64 22.78 -7.55
C ARG A 420 31.04 23.16 -7.07
N THR A 421 31.13 24.12 -6.16
CA THR A 421 32.29 24.20 -5.26
C THR A 421 32.25 22.94 -4.40
N TYR A 422 33.21 22.06 -4.65
CA TYR A 422 33.50 20.88 -3.84
C TYR A 422 33.92 21.28 -2.43
#